data_AF-A0A4R2REB0-F1
#
_entry.id   AF-A0A4R2REB0-F1
#
_cell.length_a   1.000
_cell.length_b   1.000
_cell.length_c   1.000
_cell.angle_alpha   90.00
_cell.angle_beta   90.00
_cell.angle_gamma   90.00
#
_symmetry.space_group_name_H-M   'P 1'
#
loop_
_entity.id
_entity.type
_entity.pdbx_description
1 polymer ?
#
loop_
_entity_poly.entity_id
_entity_poly.type
_entity_poly.pdbx_seq_one_letter_code
_entity_poly.pdbx_strand_id
1 'polypeptide(L)'
;MKDTAPGALHLTATRLRAGVWEGVLNAGAEGEMPKIEILHQETPLEGVVLAPDPEMPGRYSLAVPIPAALLSDGVQTFLVCDAATGATLDSFAIVTGAPLEQDLRAEIDLLRAELDMLKKAFRRHCVETM
;
A
#
# COMPACT_ATOMS: atom_id res chain seq x y z
N MET A 1 -10.65 -15.03 -2.59
CA MET A 1 -10.17 -15.91 -1.51
C MET A 1 -8.78 -16.38 -1.93
N LYS A 2 -7.72 -15.68 -1.50
CA LYS A 2 -6.34 -16.08 -1.80
C LYS A 2 -5.87 -16.95 -0.65
N ASP A 3 -5.53 -18.18 -0.99
CA ASP A 3 -4.90 -19.18 -0.11
C ASP A 3 -3.72 -18.55 0.64
N THR A 4 -3.74 -18.62 1.97
CA THR A 4 -2.65 -18.17 2.82
C THR A 4 -1.91 -19.42 3.30
N ALA A 5 -0.67 -19.58 2.82
CA ALA A 5 0.24 -20.58 3.34
C ALA A 5 0.55 -20.29 4.82
N PRO A 6 0.66 -21.30 5.69
CA PRO A 6 1.04 -21.11 7.08
C PRO A 6 2.47 -20.54 7.15
N GLY A 7 2.63 -19.36 7.76
CA GLY A 7 3.90 -18.64 7.89
C GLY A 7 4.02 -17.33 7.10
N ALA A 8 2.98 -16.92 6.35
CA ALA A 8 3.00 -15.66 5.62
C ALA A 8 2.70 -14.46 6.53
N LEU A 9 3.65 -13.53 6.63
CA LEU A 9 3.44 -12.22 7.25
C LEU A 9 2.32 -11.48 6.50
N HIS A 10 1.29 -11.07 7.22
CA HIS A 10 0.19 -10.29 6.65
C HIS A 10 0.09 -8.92 7.31
N LEU A 11 0.41 -7.89 6.53
CA LEU A 11 0.30 -6.51 6.94
C LEU A 11 -1.05 -5.91 6.52
N THR A 12 -1.62 -5.08 7.39
CA THR A 12 -2.83 -4.32 7.09
C THR A 12 -2.58 -2.87 7.48
N ALA A 13 -2.50 -1.99 6.49
CA ALA A 13 -2.43 -0.55 6.70
C ALA A 13 -3.66 -0.08 7.48
N THR A 14 -3.44 0.74 8.51
CA THR A 14 -4.52 1.24 9.36
C THR A 14 -4.80 2.70 9.09
N ARG A 15 -3.79 3.59 9.22
CA ARG A 15 -3.94 5.03 8.98
C ARG A 15 -2.59 5.76 8.99
N LEU A 16 -2.60 7.01 8.52
CA LEU A 16 -1.55 8.00 8.76
C LEU A 16 -2.14 9.11 9.64
N ARG A 17 -1.57 9.39 10.81
CA ARG A 17 -2.04 10.44 11.72
C ARG A 17 -0.87 11.14 12.41
N ALA A 18 -0.90 12.47 12.49
CA ALA A 18 0.14 13.26 13.16
C ALA A 18 1.56 12.94 12.68
N GLY A 19 1.72 12.66 11.38
CA GLY A 19 3.01 12.28 10.79
C GLY A 19 3.46 10.85 11.09
N VAL A 20 2.63 10.00 11.69
CA VAL A 20 2.95 8.60 11.98
C VAL A 20 2.07 7.69 11.14
N TRP A 21 2.69 6.85 10.32
CA TRP A 21 1.99 5.78 9.61
C TRP A 21 1.86 4.57 10.52
N GLU A 22 0.66 4.00 10.56
CA GLU A 22 0.29 2.90 11.43
C GLU A 22 -0.24 1.71 10.60
N GLY A 23 0.17 0.50 11.01
CA GLY A 23 -0.26 -0.75 10.43
C GLY A 23 -0.42 -1.85 11.50
N VAL A 24 -1.07 -2.94 11.12
CA VAL A 24 -1.20 -4.16 11.93
C VAL A 24 -0.55 -5.29 11.16
N LEU A 25 0.45 -5.93 11.78
CA LEU A 25 1.14 -7.09 11.24
C LEU A 25 0.65 -8.36 11.95
N ASN A 26 0.33 -9.39 11.18
CA ASN A 26 0.02 -10.72 11.68
C ASN A 26 1.12 -11.67 11.21
N ALA A 27 1.82 -12.30 12.16
CA ALA A 27 2.95 -13.20 11.89
C ALA A 27 2.69 -14.65 12.29
N GLY A 28 1.50 -14.95 12.83
CA GLY A 28 1.23 -16.23 13.50
C GLY A 28 1.76 -16.24 14.93
N ALA A 29 1.20 -17.11 15.77
CA ALA A 29 1.48 -17.14 17.21
C ALA A 29 2.81 -17.82 17.57
N GLU A 30 3.40 -18.57 16.64
CA GLU A 30 4.66 -19.30 16.82
C GLU A 30 5.74 -18.70 15.91
N GLY A 31 6.87 -18.30 16.50
CA GLY A 31 8.00 -17.74 15.75
C GLY A 31 8.71 -16.62 16.48
N GLU A 32 9.83 -16.17 15.91
CA GLU A 32 10.51 -14.96 16.37
C GLU A 32 9.72 -13.71 15.96
N MET A 33 9.92 -12.62 16.70
CA MET A 33 9.35 -11.33 16.37
C MET A 33 9.86 -10.87 14.99
N PRO A 34 8.95 -10.53 14.05
CA PRO A 34 9.36 -10.08 12.72
C PRO A 34 10.20 -8.83 12.78
N LYS A 35 11.16 -8.72 11.87
CA LYS A 35 11.94 -7.48 11.67
C LYS A 35 11.38 -6.76 10.47
N ILE A 36 10.79 -5.60 10.71
CA ILE A 36 10.18 -4.79 9.65
C ILE A 36 11.07 -3.59 9.37
N GLU A 37 11.30 -3.32 8.09
CA GLU A 37 11.91 -2.09 7.61
C GLU A 37 10.94 -1.33 6.72
N ILE A 38 11.07 0.00 6.72
CA ILE A 38 10.30 0.89 5.85
C ILE A 38 11.29 1.61 4.97
N LEU A 39 11.13 1.53 3.66
CA LEU A 39 12.06 2.13 2.69
C LEU A 39 11.37 3.27 1.93
N HIS A 40 12.07 4.38 1.76
CA HIS A 40 11.73 5.44 0.79
C HIS A 40 12.92 5.61 -0.15
N GLN A 41 12.71 5.41 -1.45
CA GLN A 41 13.78 5.45 -2.46
C GLN A 41 15.01 4.62 -2.05
N GLU A 42 14.76 3.37 -1.66
CA GLU A 42 15.79 2.41 -1.19
C GLU A 42 16.54 2.82 0.09
N THR A 43 16.13 3.92 0.72
CA THR A 43 16.71 4.39 1.98
C THR A 43 15.81 4.00 3.15
N PRO A 44 16.33 3.31 4.18
CA PRO A 44 15.53 2.92 5.34
C PRO A 44 15.15 4.14 6.19
N LEU A 45 13.90 4.15 6.65
CA LEU A 45 13.40 5.09 7.63
C LEU A 45 13.82 4.66 9.03
N GLU A 46 14.16 5.65 9.85
CA GLU A 46 14.38 5.46 11.28
C GLU A 46 13.06 5.45 12.06
N GLY A 47 13.10 4.94 13.30
CA GLY A 47 11.96 5.03 14.22
C GLY A 47 10.82 4.05 13.93
N VAL A 48 11.07 2.99 13.14
CA VAL A 48 10.12 1.88 12.98
C VAL A 48 9.94 1.18 14.33
N VAL A 49 8.72 1.22 14.87
CA VAL A 49 8.33 0.56 16.11
C VAL A 49 7.37 -0.56 15.79
N LEU A 50 7.71 -1.76 16.22
CA LEU A 50 6.82 -2.92 16.21
C LEU A 50 6.53 -3.30 17.66
N ALA A 51 5.27 -3.28 18.07
CA ALA A 51 4.84 -3.60 19.43
C ALA A 51 3.88 -4.79 19.41
N PRO A 52 4.10 -5.84 20.22
CA PRO A 52 3.18 -6.98 20.29
C PRO A 52 1.83 -6.56 20.87
N ASP A 53 0.75 -7.13 20.33
CA ASP A 53 -0.58 -7.01 20.91
C ASP A 53 -0.66 -7.91 22.16
N PRO A 54 -0.94 -7.36 23.36
CA PRO A 54 -0.97 -8.16 24.59
C PRO A 54 -2.15 -9.14 24.64
N GLU A 55 -3.21 -8.93 23.87
CA GLU A 55 -4.41 -9.78 23.85
C GLU A 55 -4.37 -10.83 22.73
N MET A 56 -3.60 -10.58 21.67
CA MET A 56 -3.52 -11.44 20.49
C MET A 56 -2.09 -11.83 20.15
N PRO A 57 -1.60 -12.99 20.65
CA PRO A 57 -0.29 -13.52 20.29
C PRO A 57 -0.12 -13.64 18.77
N GLY A 58 1.02 -13.17 18.26
CA GLY A 58 1.31 -13.16 16.83
C GLY A 58 0.76 -11.96 16.05
N ARG A 59 0.05 -11.04 16.74
CA ARG A 59 -0.38 -9.75 16.19
C ARG A 59 0.53 -8.64 16.74
N TYR A 60 0.87 -7.69 15.89
CA TYR A 60 1.75 -6.58 16.23
C TYR A 60 1.20 -5.27 15.66
N SER A 61 1.33 -4.19 16.43
CA SER A 61 1.13 -2.82 15.96
C SER A 61 2.45 -2.30 15.40
N LEU A 62 2.42 -1.82 14.17
CA LEU A 62 3.53 -1.19 13.48
C LEU A 62 3.28 0.32 13.43
N ALA A 63 4.27 1.10 13.83
CA ALA A 63 4.26 2.56 13.75
C ALA A 63 5.58 3.07 13.18
N VAL A 64 5.52 4.01 12.24
CA VAL A 64 6.71 4.66 11.68
C VAL A 64 6.47 6.17 11.56
N PRO A 65 7.31 7.02 12.17
CA PRO A 65 7.25 8.45 11.94
C PRO A 65 7.74 8.76 10.52
N ILE A 66 6.97 9.53 9.77
CA ILE A 66 7.34 10.01 8.45
C ILE A 66 8.14 11.30 8.61
N PRO A 67 9.43 11.32 8.22
CA PRO A 67 10.23 12.54 8.30
C PRO A 67 9.64 13.61 7.38
N ALA A 68 9.47 14.83 7.91
CA ALA A 68 8.94 15.95 7.14
C ALA A 68 9.77 16.27 5.88
N ALA A 69 11.08 15.98 5.91
CA ALA A 69 11.99 16.14 4.77
C ALA A 69 11.65 15.22 3.58
N LEU A 70 10.90 14.13 3.79
CA LEU A 70 10.45 13.24 2.72
C LEU A 70 9.11 13.67 2.12
N LEU A 71 8.48 14.74 2.64
CA LEU A 71 7.23 15.27 2.13
C LEU A 71 7.51 16.34 1.09
N SER A 72 7.28 16.02 -0.19
CA SER A 72 7.41 16.92 -1.32
C SER A 72 6.28 16.72 -2.33
N ASP A 73 5.99 17.76 -3.10
CA ASP A 73 4.94 17.78 -4.12
C ASP A 73 5.00 16.52 -5.00
N GLY A 74 3.83 15.93 -5.26
CA GLY A 74 3.69 14.68 -5.99
C GLY A 74 3.42 13.49 -5.06
N VAL A 75 3.84 12.30 -5.52
CA VAL A 75 3.56 11.02 -4.86
C VAL A 75 4.85 10.47 -4.25
N GLN A 76 4.84 10.22 -2.95
CA GLN A 76 5.93 9.59 -2.21
C GLN A 76 5.53 8.17 -1.84
N THR A 77 6.22 7.18 -2.39
CA THR A 77 5.95 5.76 -2.14
C THR A 77 6.93 5.20 -1.12
N PHE A 78 6.39 4.48 -0.14
CA PHE A 78 7.12 3.80 0.92
C PHE A 78 6.87 2.30 0.81
N LEU A 79 7.92 1.51 0.89
CA LEU A 79 7.84 0.06 0.89
C LEU A 79 7.93 -0.46 2.32
N VAL A 80 7.09 -1.42 2.66
CA VAL A 80 7.18 -2.16 3.92
C VAL A 80 7.76 -3.52 3.61
N CYS A 81 8.91 -3.82 4.17
CA CYS A 81 9.63 -5.06 3.88
C CYS A 81 9.87 -5.87 5.14
N ASP A 82 9.92 -7.19 4.96
CA ASP A 82 10.54 -8.09 5.93
C ASP A 82 12.06 -7.97 5.80
N ALA A 83 12.71 -7.41 6.81
CA ALA A 83 14.15 -7.18 6.82
C ALA A 83 14.98 -8.47 6.87
N ALA A 84 14.38 -9.61 7.24
CA ALA A 84 15.07 -10.90 7.24
C ALA A 84 15.22 -11.48 5.82
N THR A 85 14.20 -11.26 4.97
CA THR A 85 14.13 -11.86 3.63
C THR A 85 14.31 -10.84 2.50
N GLY A 86 14.15 -9.55 2.79
CA GLY A 86 14.04 -8.48 1.80
C GLY A 86 12.71 -8.49 1.03
N ALA A 87 11.76 -9.33 1.43
CA ALA A 87 10.47 -9.43 0.75
C ALA A 87 9.60 -8.20 1.06
N THR A 88 9.08 -7.56 0.01
CA THR A 88 8.06 -6.52 0.17
C THR A 88 6.75 -7.14 0.63
N LEU A 89 6.27 -6.69 1.79
CA LEU A 89 5.02 -7.10 2.41
C LEU A 89 3.85 -6.23 1.93
N ASP A 90 4.08 -4.91 1.82
CA ASP A 90 3.09 -3.93 1.36
C ASP A 90 3.79 -2.65 0.91
N SER A 91 3.02 -1.68 0.41
CA SER A 91 3.47 -0.32 0.14
C SER A 91 2.38 0.68 0.45
N PHE A 92 2.77 1.90 0.84
CA PHE A 92 1.84 3.01 0.97
C PHE A 92 2.36 4.26 0.27
N ALA A 93 1.45 5.13 -0.13
CA ALA A 93 1.78 6.38 -0.79
C ALA A 93 1.26 7.58 0.00
N ILE A 94 2.07 8.64 0.08
CA ILE A 94 1.66 9.95 0.56
C ILE A 94 1.66 10.89 -0.64
N VAL A 95 0.49 11.47 -0.93
CA VAL A 95 0.33 12.44 -2.02
C VAL A 95 0.28 13.83 -1.40
N THR A 96 1.18 14.73 -1.84
CA THR A 96 1.23 16.12 -1.38
C THR A 96 1.28 17.09 -2.57
N GLY A 97 1.01 18.36 -2.32
CA GLY A 97 0.86 19.39 -3.33
C GLY A 97 -0.60 19.70 -3.68
N ALA A 98 -0.81 20.60 -4.63
CA ALA A 98 -2.16 20.97 -5.07
C ALA A 98 -2.84 19.76 -5.72
N PRO A 99 -4.05 19.37 -5.29
CA PRO A 99 -4.80 18.35 -6.00
C PRO A 99 -5.10 18.86 -7.41
N LEU A 100 -4.56 18.21 -8.44
CA LEU A 100 -5.15 18.19 -9.78
C LEU A 100 -6.44 17.34 -9.75
N GLU A 101 -7.27 17.42 -8.70
CA GLU A 101 -8.47 16.58 -8.55
C GLU A 101 -9.45 16.77 -9.73
N GLN A 102 -9.52 17.99 -10.27
CA GLN A 102 -10.32 18.28 -11.44
C GLN A 102 -9.70 17.74 -12.72
N ASP A 103 -8.39 17.89 -12.90
CA ASP A 103 -7.68 17.42 -14.09
C ASP A 103 -7.60 15.89 -14.12
N LEU A 104 -7.30 15.23 -13.00
CA LEU A 104 -7.28 13.78 -12.90
C LEU A 104 -8.68 13.18 -13.12
N ARG A 105 -9.73 13.84 -12.61
CA ARG A 105 -11.12 13.41 -12.89
C ARG A 105 -11.47 13.60 -14.36
N ALA A 106 -11.03 14.69 -14.98
CA ALA A 106 -11.22 14.94 -16.41
C ALA A 106 -10.53 13.87 -17.27
N GLU A 107 -9.28 13.49 -16.94
CA GLU A 107 -8.56 12.41 -17.63
C GLU A 107 -9.25 11.04 -17.43
N ILE A 108 -9.73 10.74 -16.21
CA ILE A 108 -10.47 9.50 -15.94
C ILE A 108 -11.79 9.44 -16.72
N ASP A 109 -12.51 10.56 -16.81
CA ASP A 109 -13.77 10.64 -17.55
C ASP A 109 -13.53 10.52 -19.07
N LEU A 110 -12.42 11.07 -19.58
CA LEU A 110 -11.99 10.89 -20.97
C LEU A 110 -11.71 9.41 -21.28
N LEU A 111 -10.93 8.73 -20.43
CA LEU A 111 -10.61 7.30 -20.60
C LEU A 111 -11.85 6.40 -20.57
N ARG A 112 -12.85 6.73 -19.73
CA ARG A 112 -14.13 6.02 -19.72
C ARG A 112 -14.92 6.22 -21.00
N ALA A 113 -14.93 7.44 -21.53
CA ALA A 113 -15.61 7.75 -22.78
C ALA A 113 -14.99 6.95 -23.94
N GLU A 114 -13.66 6.89 -24.03
CA GLU A 114 -12.94 6.10 -25.03
C GLU A 114 -13.23 4.60 -24.91
N LEU A 115 -13.22 4.06 -23.68
CA LEU A 115 -13.58 2.65 -23.43
C LEU A 115 -15.02 2.32 -23.84
N ASP A 116 -15.95 3.24 -23.62
CA ASP A 116 -17.35 3.04 -24.00
C ASP A 116 -17.54 3.10 -25.53
N MET A 117 -16.77 3.92 -26.23
CA MET A 117 -16.72 3.89 -27.70
C MET A 117 -16.17 2.55 -28.20
N LEU A 118 -15.09 2.04 -27.59
CA LEU A 118 -14.52 0.74 -27.94
C LEU A 118 -15.51 -0.40 -27.70
N LYS A 119 -16.19 -0.42 -26.54
CA LYS A 119 -17.22 -1.41 -26.22
C LYS A 119 -18.39 -1.38 -27.20
N LYS A 120 -18.82 -0.19 -27.64
CA LYS A 120 -19.90 -0.07 -28.64
C LYS A 120 -19.46 -0.63 -29.99
N ALA A 121 -18.26 -0.31 -30.44
CA ALA A 121 -17.71 -0.84 -31.69
C ALA A 121 -17.56 -2.37 -31.63
N PHE A 122 -17.05 -2.90 -30.51
CA PHE A 122 -16.89 -4.33 -30.31
C PHE A 122 -18.23 -5.07 -30.28
N ARG A 123 -19.24 -4.56 -29.54
CA ARG A 123 -20.59 -5.15 -29.52
C ARG A 123 -21.21 -5.18 -30.91
N ARG A 124 -21.08 -4.10 -31.68
CA ARG A 124 -21.58 -4.05 -33.06
C ARG A 124 -20.90 -5.11 -33.93
N HIS A 125 -19.58 -5.24 -33.83
CA HIS A 125 -18.81 -6.23 -34.58
C HIS A 125 -19.22 -7.67 -34.24
N CYS A 126 -19.49 -7.99 -32.96
CA CYS A 126 -19.99 -9.31 -32.55
C CYS A 126 -21.37 -9.64 -33.13
N VAL A 127 -22.22 -8.64 -33.36
CA VAL A 127 -23.56 -8.83 -33.96
C VAL A 127 -23.48 -8.91 -35.48
N GLU A 128 -22.58 -8.16 -36.11
CA GLU A 128 -22.38 -8.17 -37.57
C GLU A 128 -21.65 -9.42 -38.08
N THR A 129 -20.99 -10.17 -37.20
CA THR A 129 -20.18 -11.36 -37.54
C THR A 129 -20.87 -12.68 -37.14
N MET A 130 -22.13 -12.65 -36.70
CA MET A 130 -23.02 -13.83 -36.57
C MET A 130 -23.97 -13.89 -37.78
#